data_AF-A0A662R0H2-F1
#
_entry.id   AF-A0A662R0H2-F1
#
_cell.length_a   1.000
_cell.length_b   1.000
_cell.length_c   1.000
_cell.angle_alpha   90.00
_cell.angle_beta   90.00
_cell.angle_gamma   90.00
#
_symmetry.space_group_name_H-M   'P 1'
#
loop_
_entity.id
_entity.type
_entity.pdbx_description
1 polymer ?
#
loop_
_entity_poly.entity_id
_entity_poly.type
_entity_poly.pdbx_seq_one_letter_code
_entity_poly.pdbx_strand_id
1 'polypeptide(L)' 'MIVLDTESLLIFYLGEVGADVVEDLLKKVLRGDIKGYLNVINLTEFYYILYRKDPMIADEKVGNLRAYG' A
#
# COMPACT_ATOMS: atom_id res chain seq x y z
N MET A 1 15.85 3.63 -2.53
CA MET A 1 15.09 2.72 -1.65
C MET A 1 14.00 3.51 -0.99
N ILE A 2 12.84 2.90 -0.73
CA ILE A 2 11.73 3.54 -0.02
C ILE A 2 11.20 2.60 1.07
N VAL A 3 10.61 3.18 2.10
CA VAL A 3 9.86 2.45 3.13
C VAL A 3 8.46 3.05 3.13
N LEU A 4 7.46 2.20 2.94
CA LEU A 4 6.06 2.62 2.91
C LEU A 4 5.47 2.57 4.30
N ASP A 5 4.74 3.63 4.64
CA ASP A 5 3.97 3.74 5.88
C ASP A 5 2.47 3.52 5.60
N THR A 6 1.70 3.21 6.64
CA THR A 6 0.25 3.00 6.56
C THR A 6 -0.45 4.18 5.89
N GLU A 7 -0.11 5.42 6.23
CA GLU A 7 -0.76 6.61 5.67
C GLU A 7 -0.54 6.72 4.16
N SER A 8 0.68 6.46 3.69
CA SER A 8 0.99 6.51 2.26
C SER A 8 0.17 5.50 1.45
N LEU A 9 -0.07 4.30 2.00
CA LEU A 9 -0.92 3.29 1.38
C LEU A 9 -2.39 3.74 1.36
N LEU A 10 -2.88 4.34 2.44
CA LEU A 10 -4.26 4.84 2.51
C LEU A 10 -4.49 5.96 1.50
N ILE A 11 -3.57 6.92 1.38
CA ILE A 11 -3.66 8.01 0.39
C ILE A 11 -3.81 7.43 -1.03
N PHE A 12 -2.97 6.44 -1.38
CA PHE A 12 -3.04 5.76 -2.66
C PHE A 12 -4.40 5.07 -2.88
N TYR A 13 -4.86 4.26 -1.92
CA TYR A 13 -6.08 3.48 -2.08
C TYR A 13 -7.38 4.29 -1.99
N LEU A 14 -7.36 5.43 -1.29
CA LEU A 14 -8.50 6.34 -1.18
C LEU A 14 -8.53 7.40 -2.29
N GLY A 15 -7.50 7.45 -3.15
CA GLY A 15 -7.40 8.44 -4.21
C GLY A 15 -7.27 9.87 -3.68
N GLU A 16 -6.63 10.03 -2.52
CA GLU A 16 -6.42 11.34 -1.90
C GLU A 16 -5.27 12.11 -2.56
N VAL A 17 -5.11 13.38 -2.18
CA VAL A 17 -4.01 14.22 -2.68
C VAL A 17 -2.66 13.55 -2.37
N GLY A 18 -1.86 13.30 -3.41
CA GLY A 18 -0.58 12.60 -3.31
C GLY A 18 -0.64 11.11 -3.68
N ALA A 19 -1.80 10.57 -4.04
CA ALA A 19 -1.95 9.20 -4.50
C ALA A 19 -1.09 8.88 -5.74
N ASP A 20 -0.96 9.84 -6.65
CA ASP A 20 -0.14 9.76 -7.86
C ASP A 20 1.35 9.56 -7.55
N VAL A 21 1.85 10.23 -6.51
CA VAL A 21 3.23 10.10 -6.05
C VAL A 21 3.49 8.69 -5.52
N VAL A 22 2.57 8.17 -4.69
CA VAL A 22 2.69 6.81 -4.13
C VAL A 22 2.56 5.76 -5.25
N GLU A 23 1.67 5.97 -6.22
CA GLU A 23 1.52 5.09 -7.38
C GLU A 23 2.81 5.00 -8.20
N ASP A 24 3.47 6.13 -8.50
CA ASP A 24 4.74 6.14 -9.23
C ASP A 24 5.85 5.41 -8.47
N LEU A 25 5.89 5.56 -7.14
CA LEU A 25 6.82 4.83 -6.29
C LEU A 25 6.57 3.32 -6.33
N LEU A 26 5.30 2.88 -6.22
CA LEU A 26 4.94 1.45 -6.33
C LEU A 26 5.28 0.89 -7.71
N LYS A 27 5.05 1.64 -8.80
CA LYS A 27 5.45 1.24 -10.16
C LYS A 27 6.96 1.08 -10.29
N LYS A 28 7.77 1.97 -9.71
CA LYS A 28 9.23 1.86 -9.68
C LYS A 28 9.69 0.62 -8.91
N VAL A 29 9.03 0.28 -7.80
CA VAL A 29 9.31 -0.97 -7.06
C VAL A 29 8.99 -2.19 -7.93
N LEU A 30 7.81 -2.21 -8.56
CA LEU A 30 7.37 -3.32 -9.42
C LEU A 30 8.30 -3.55 -10.62
N ARG A 31 8.82 -2.47 -11.22
CA ARG A 31 9.80 -2.56 -12.33
C ARG A 31 11.20 -3.00 -11.87
N GLY A 32 11.46 -3.05 -10.57
CA GLY A 32 12.78 -3.34 -10.01
C GLY A 32 13.75 -2.16 -10.04
N ASP A 33 13.28 -0.95 -10.37
CA ASP A 33 14.11 0.26 -10.42
C ASP A 33 14.64 0.64 -9.02
N ILE A 34 13.83 0.37 -7.98
CA ILE A 34 14.16 0.64 -6.58
C ILE A 34 13.66 -0.49 -5.68
N LYS A 35 14.32 -0.66 -4.52
CA LYS A 35 13.80 -1.51 -3.44
C LYS A 35 12.74 -0.78 -2.62
N GLY A 36 11.60 -1.42 -2.40
CA GLY A 36 10.57 -1.00 -1.46
C GLY A 36 10.49 -1.94 -0.25
N TYR A 37 10.18 -1.39 0.91
CA TYR A 37 9.96 -2.14 2.13
C TYR A 37 8.64 -1.74 2.77
N LEU A 38 7.94 -2.71 3.35
CA LEU A 38 6.74 -2.51 4.15
C LEU A 38 6.88 -3.36 5.42
N ASN A 39 6.70 -2.73 6.58
CA ASN A 39 6.71 -3.45 7.85
C ASN A 39 5.38 -4.23 8.02
N VAL A 40 5.46 -5.42 8.61
CA VAL A 40 4.27 -6.23 8.97
C VAL A 40 3.31 -5.49 9.89
N ILE A 41 3.81 -4.59 10.74
CA ILE A 41 2.97 -3.74 11.61
C ILE A 41 2.13 -2.79 10.77
N ASN A 42 2.75 -2.09 9.82
CA ASN A 42 2.05 -1.19 8.89
C ASN A 42 1.03 -1.93 8.02
N LEU A 43 1.37 -3.15 7.55
CA LEU A 43 0.44 -3.98 6.81
C LEU A 43 -0.78 -4.38 7.66
N THR A 44 -0.57 -4.65 8.95
CA THR A 44 -1.64 -5.00 9.89
C THR A 44 -2.54 -3.80 10.19
N GLU A 45 -1.97 -2.61 10.39
CA GLU A 45 -2.73 -1.37 10.53
C GLU A 45 -3.57 -1.08 9.28
N PHE A 46 -2.95 -1.16 8.10
CA PHE A 46 -3.62 -0.94 6.83
C PHE A 46 -4.81 -1.90 6.66
N TYR A 47 -4.58 -3.19 6.90
CA TYR A 47 -5.64 -4.20 6.91
C TYR A 47 -6.77 -3.84 7.88
N TYR A 48 -6.44 -3.53 9.14
CA TYR A 48 -7.43 -3.25 10.18
C TYR A 48 -8.28 -2.00 9.87
N ILE A 49 -7.67 -0.96 9.30
CA ILE A 49 -8.36 0.27 8.90
C ILE A 49 -9.39 -0.04 7.79
N LEU A 50 -8.98 -0.79 6.76
CA LEU A 50 -9.89 -1.18 5.68
C LEU A 50 -10.97 -2.14 6.16
N TYR A 51 -10.62 -3.13 6.98
CA TYR A 51 -11.54 -4.14 7.49
C TYR A 51 -12.69 -3.53 8.29
N ARG A 52 -12.41 -2.47 9.07
CA ARG A 52 -13.45 -1.72 9.79
C ARG A 52 -14.46 -1.03 8.88
N LYS A 53 -14.11 -0.79 7.61
CA LYS A 53 -15.04 -0.25 6.62
C LYS A 53 -15.71 -1.37 5.83
N ASP A 54 -14.93 -2.28 5.27
CA ASP A 54 -15.40 -3.42 4.50
C ASP A 54 -14.34 -4.54 4.52
N PRO A 55 -14.64 -5.71 5.12
CA PRO A 55 -13.76 -6.88 5.12
C PRO A 55 -13.32 -7.34 3.73
N MET A 56 -14.21 -7.31 2.73
CA MET A 56 -13.90 -7.78 1.39
C MET A 56 -12.86 -6.88 0.71
N ILE A 57 -12.98 -5.56 0.92
CA ILE A 57 -12.00 -4.59 0.41
C ILE A 57 -10.64 -4.81 1.07
N ALA A 58 -10.61 -5.09 2.38
CA ALA A 58 -9.35 -5.31 3.10
C ALA A 58 -8.55 -6.49 2.53
N ASP A 59 -9.22 -7.62 2.31
CA ASP A 59 -8.61 -8.82 1.73
C ASP A 59 -8.11 -8.56 0.29
N GLU A 60 -8.93 -7.91 -0.54
CA GLU A 60 -8.56 -7.57 -1.92
C GLU A 60 -7.32 -6.66 -1.96
N LYS A 61 -7.31 -5.57 -1.17
CA LYS A 61 -6.22 -4.58 -1.23
C LYS A 61 -4.92 -5.11 -0.64
N VAL A 62 -4.98 -5.88 0.45
CA VAL A 62 -3.79 -6.55 1.01
C VAL A 62 -3.27 -7.63 0.05
N GLY A 63 -4.16 -8.36 -0.61
CA GLY A 63 -3.80 -9.31 -1.67
C GLY A 63 -3.04 -8.62 -2.81
N ASN A 64 -3.55 -7.48 -3.28
CA ASN A 64 -2.89 -6.67 -4.31
C ASN A 64 -1.50 -6.22 -3.86
N LEU A 65 -1.32 -5.72 -2.63
CA LEU A 65 0.00 -5.30 -2.11
C LEU A 65 1.02 -6.44 -2.12
N ARG A 66 0.61 -7.66 -1.74
CA ARG A 66 1.48 -8.85 -1.77
C ARG A 66 1.89 -9.26 -3.18
N ALA A 67 1.14 -8.86 -4.21
CA ALA A 67 1.49 -9.14 -5.60
C ALA A 67 2.56 -8.19 -6.16
N TYR A 68 2.87 -7.07 -5.48
CA TYR A 68 3.91 -6.12 -5.93
C TYR A 68 5.35 -6.59 -5.67
N GLY A 69 5.56 -7.69 -4.92
CA GLY A 69 6.89 -8.24 -4.62
C GLY A 69 6.86 -9.39 -3.61
#